data_AF-A0A378SW80-F1
#
_entry.id   AF-A0A378SW80-F1
#
_cell.length_a   1.000
_cell.length_b   1.000
_cell.length_c   1.000
_cell.angle_alpha   90.00
_cell.angle_beta   90.00
_cell.angle_gamma   90.00
#
_symmetry.space_group_name_H-M   'P 1'
#
loop_
_entity.id
_entity.type
_entity.pdbx_description
1 polymer ?
#
loop_
_entity_poly.entity_id
_entity_poly.type
_entity_poly.pdbx_seq_one_letter_code
_entity_poly.pdbx_strand_id
1 'polypeptide(L)' 'MATSDSREVVIEATPQEILDVVADVEATPSWSPQYQRAEILESYDDGRPKQVKMTVKAAG' A
#
# COMPACT_ATOMS: atom_id res chain seq x y z
N MET A 1 23.85 -5.10 -2.49
CA MET A 1 23.72 -5.75 -1.17
C MET A 1 22.23 -5.95 -0.94
N ALA A 2 21.76 -7.17 -0.71
CA ALA A 2 20.35 -7.43 -0.44
C ALA A 2 20.18 -7.59 1.07
N THR A 3 19.23 -6.87 1.66
CA THR A 3 18.87 -6.93 3.08
C THR A 3 17.41 -7.38 3.21
N SER A 4 17.11 -8.14 4.25
CA SER A 4 15.75 -8.53 4.64
C SER A 4 15.39 -7.94 5.99
N ASP A 5 14.18 -7.41 6.13
CA ASP A 5 13.62 -6.89 7.38
C ASP A 5 12.21 -7.48 7.56
N SER A 6 11.77 -7.65 8.80
CA SER A 6 10.42 -8.10 9.13
C SER A 6 9.94 -7.37 10.37
N ARG A 7 8.66 -7.00 10.38
CA ARG A 7 8.01 -6.27 11.47
C ARG A 7 6.63 -6.84 11.70
N GLU A 8 6.21 -6.86 12.96
CA GLU A 8 4.90 -7.29 13.40
C GLU A 8 4.27 -6.18 14.24
N VAL A 9 2.97 -5.96 14.04
CA VAL A 9 2.19 -4.97 14.78
C VAL A 9 0.78 -5.51 14.99
N VAL A 10 0.22 -5.28 16.18
CA VAL A 10 -1.18 -5.61 16.49
C VAL A 10 -2.04 -4.39 16.16
N ILE A 11 -3.08 -4.59 15.36
CA ILE A 11 -4.05 -3.56 14.97
C ILE A 11 -5.42 -4.00 15.49
N GLU A 12 -6.12 -3.13 16.20
CA GLU A 12 -7.49 -3.36 16.69
C GLU A 12 -8.51 -3.19 15.56
N ALA A 13 -8.45 -4.09 14.58
CA ALA A 13 -9.35 -4.12 13.43
C ALA A 13 -9.59 -5.57 12.98
N THR A 14 -10.68 -5.80 12.25
CA THR A 14 -10.93 -7.10 11.62
C THR A 14 -9.96 -7.34 10.46
N PRO A 15 -9.71 -8.60 10.07
CA PRO A 15 -8.88 -8.91 8.91
C PRO A 15 -9.37 -8.25 7.62
N GLN A 16 -10.69 -8.11 7.46
CA GLN A 16 -11.29 -7.48 6.29
C GLN A 16 -10.97 -5.99 6.23
N GLU A 17 -11.16 -5.26 7.33
CA GLU A 17 -10.84 -3.83 7.41
C GLU A 17 -9.36 -3.56 7.10
N ILE A 18 -8.46 -4.41 7.60
CA ILE A 18 -7.03 -4.31 7.29
C ILE A 18 -6.77 -4.53 5.79
N LEU A 19 -7.36 -5.57 5.21
CA LEU A 19 -7.17 -5.89 3.79
C LEU A 19 -7.79 -4.83 2.87
N ASP A 20 -8.86 -4.16 3.29
CA ASP A 20 -9.48 -3.08 2.54
C ASP A 20 -8.58 -1.83 2.53
N VAL A 21 -7.96 -1.48 3.67
CA VAL A 21 -6.96 -0.40 3.73
C VAL A 21 -5.72 -0.72 2.89
N VAL A 22 -5.25 -1.98 2.91
CA VAL A 22 -4.10 -2.41 2.09
C VAL A 22 -4.43 -2.37 0.58
N ALA A 23 -5.68 -2.66 0.20
CA ALA A 23 -6.11 -2.61 -1.19
C ALA A 23 -6.36 -1.18 -1.69
N ASP A 24 -6.66 -0.22 -0.80
CA ASP A 24 -6.83 1.19 -1.14
C ASP A 24 -5.47 1.91 -1.32
N VAL A 25 -4.78 1.49 -2.38
CA VAL A 25 -3.44 1.99 -2.71
C VAL A 25 -3.44 3.49 -3.05
N GLU A 26 -4.52 4.02 -3.61
CA GLU A 26 -4.64 5.44 -3.98
C GLU A 26 -4.77 6.35 -2.76
N ALA A 27 -5.35 5.86 -1.66
CA ALA A 27 -5.38 6.59 -0.40
C ALA A 27 -4.05 6.58 0.36
N THR A 28 -3.10 5.68 0.03
CA THR A 28 -1.79 5.55 0.71
C THR A 28 -1.06 6.89 0.97
N PRO A 29 -0.97 7.82 -0.01
CA PRO A 29 -0.30 9.10 0.19
C PRO A 29 -0.94 10.01 1.25
N SER A 30 -2.22 9.78 1.61
CA SER A 30 -2.92 10.59 2.61
C SER A 30 -2.48 10.28 4.05
N TRP A 31 -2.02 9.06 4.31
CA TRP A 31 -1.67 8.59 5.65
C TRP A 31 -0.22 8.12 5.80
N SER A 32 0.46 7.81 4.68
CA SER A 32 1.88 7.45 4.68
C SER A 32 2.71 8.45 3.87
N PRO A 33 3.41 9.40 4.54
CA PRO A 33 4.14 10.49 3.87
C PRO A 33 5.37 10.03 3.06
N GLN A 34 5.72 8.75 3.12
CA GLN A 34 6.75 8.13 2.29
C GLN A 34 6.26 7.95 0.85
N TYR A 35 4.96 7.70 0.66
CA TYR A 35 4.31 7.57 -0.63
C TYR A 35 3.78 8.94 -1.06
N GLN A 36 4.21 9.43 -2.21
CA GLN A 36 3.85 10.75 -2.72
C GLN A 36 2.71 10.70 -3.75
N ARG A 37 2.60 9.58 -4.47
CA ARG A 37 1.54 9.32 -5.46
C ARG A 37 1.37 7.82 -5.63
N ALA A 38 0.13 7.40 -5.89
CA ALA A 38 -0.20 6.07 -6.35
C ALA A 38 -1.20 6.19 -7.51
N GLU A 39 -1.06 5.35 -8.52
CA GLU A 39 -1.91 5.31 -9.70
C GLU A 39 -2.08 3.85 -10.13
N ILE A 40 -3.33 3.38 -10.19
CA ILE A 40 -3.66 2.02 -10.62
C ILE A 40 -3.52 1.95 -12.15
N LEU A 41 -2.67 1.04 -12.64
CA LEU A 41 -2.46 0.80 -14.06
C LEU A 41 -3.36 -0.32 -14.60
N GLU A 42 -3.61 -1.32 -13.77
CA GLU A 42 -4.45 -2.47 -14.09
C GLU A 42 -5.17 -2.94 -12.82
N SER A 43 -6.43 -3.35 -12.98
CA SER A 43 -7.22 -3.97 -11.92
C SER A 43 -7.60 -5.41 -12.32
N TYR A 44 -7.84 -6.24 -11.32
CA TYR A 44 -8.49 -7.54 -11.49
C TYR A 44 -9.99 -7.37 -11.78
N ASP A 45 -10.65 -8.47 -12.17
CA ASP A 45 -12.10 -8.50 -12.45
C ASP A 45 -12.96 -8.14 -11.23
N ASP A 46 -12.44 -8.32 -10.02
CA ASP A 46 -13.07 -7.94 -8.75
C ASP A 46 -12.86 -6.46 -8.39
N GLY A 47 -12.16 -5.70 -9.23
CA GLY A 47 -11.84 -4.30 -9.03
C GLY A 47 -10.61 -4.03 -8.18
N ARG A 48 -9.98 -5.04 -7.56
CA ARG A 48 -8.76 -4.84 -6.76
C ARG A 48 -7.56 -4.47 -7.65
N PRO A 49 -6.63 -3.63 -7.16
CA PRO A 49 -5.46 -3.24 -7.93
C PRO A 49 -4.58 -4.45 -8.22
N LYS A 50 -4.26 -4.65 -9.50
CA LYS A 50 -3.34 -5.69 -9.98
C LYS A 50 -1.94 -5.13 -10.20
N GLN A 51 -1.85 -3.95 -10.80
CA GLN A 51 -0.59 -3.25 -11.03
C GLN A 51 -0.73 -1.78 -10.69
N VAL A 52 0.23 -1.26 -9.91
CA VAL A 52 0.20 0.12 -9.41
C VAL A 52 1.54 0.79 -9.70
N LYS A 53 1.49 2.02 -10.20
CA LYS A 53 2.64 2.91 -10.30
C LYS A 53 2.67 3.80 -9.06
N MET A 54 3.74 3.71 -8.28
CA MET A 54 3.93 4.52 -7.08
C MET A 54 5.12 5.47 -7.23
N THR A 55 4.98 6.68 -6.70
CA THR A 55 6.10 7.60 -6.45
C THR A 55 6.40 7.56 -4.96
N VAL A 56 7.60 7.11 -4.60
CA VAL A 56 8.06 6.97 -3.22
C VAL A 56 9.27 7.88 -3.01
N LYS A 57 9.37 8.49 -1.84
CA LYS A 57 10.56 9.26 -1.47
C LYS A 57 11.79 8.34 -1.47
N ALA A 58 12.82 8.73 -2.23
CA ALA A 58 14.05 7.95 -2.34
C ALA A 58 14.88 7.94 -1.04
N ALA A 59 14.81 9.03 -0.27
CA ALA A 59 15.40 9.17 1.05
C ALA A 59 14.61 10.24 1.83
N GLY A 60 14.52 10.06 3.15
CA GLY A 60 14.16 11.12 4.08
C GLY A 60 15.40 11.90 4.47
#